data_AF-A0A433D9K9-F1
#
_entry.id   AF-A0A433D9K9-F1
#
_cell.length_a   1.000
_cell.length_b   1.000
_cell.length_c   1.000
_cell.angle_alpha   90.00
_cell.angle_beta   90.00
_cell.angle_gamma   90.00
#
_symmetry.space_group_name_H-M   'P 1'
#
loop_
_entity.id
_entity.type
_entity.pdbx_description
1 polymer ?
#
loop_
_entity_poly.entity_id
_entity_poly.type
_entity_poly.pdbx_seq_one_letter_code
_entity_poly.pdbx_strand_id
1 'polypeptide(L)'
;MTQIVDDMQEGRHEVWLRTKAGIIAEIEVYWLFPWERFNQNWFPDLIFYEASADLVEQQEAELIKEEEKLKNAEESSVQKIDRMTNEITTLKKDMGEMVALLKNVLQQQAISVVTGADSSSSIAVGS
;
A
#
# COMPACT_ATOMS: atom_id res chain seq x y z
N MET A 1 25.77 22.19 -26.45
CA MET A 1 26.29 22.66 -25.15
C MET A 1 25.75 21.85 -23.98
N THR A 2 24.49 21.39 -24.01
CA THR A 2 23.93 20.47 -23.00
C THR A 2 24.60 19.09 -23.01
N GLN A 3 24.77 18.44 -24.18
CA GLN A 3 25.45 17.13 -24.28
C GLN A 3 26.88 17.11 -23.71
N ILE A 4 27.69 18.15 -23.96
CA ILE A 4 29.06 18.24 -23.43
C ILE A 4 29.06 18.39 -21.91
N VAL A 5 28.04 19.04 -21.33
CA VAL A 5 27.92 19.20 -19.89
C VAL A 5 27.46 17.89 -19.25
N ASP A 6 26.57 17.16 -19.89
CA ASP A 6 26.08 15.85 -19.42
C ASP A 6 27.18 14.78 -19.49
N ASP A 7 27.90 14.66 -20.61
CA ASP A 7 29.05 13.75 -20.77
C ASP A 7 30.17 14.06 -19.75
N MET A 8 30.34 15.34 -19.40
CA MET A 8 31.30 15.79 -18.40
C MET A 8 30.81 15.57 -16.96
N GLN A 9 29.50 15.44 -16.73
CA GLN A 9 28.93 15.06 -15.43
C GLN A 9 29.09 13.56 -15.16
N GLU A 10 28.80 12.72 -16.16
CA GLU A 10 29.01 11.27 -16.09
C GLU A 10 30.48 10.91 -15.87
N GLY A 11 31.40 11.52 -16.64
CA GLY A 11 32.83 11.32 -16.42
C GLY A 11 33.32 11.77 -15.04
N ARG A 12 32.72 12.83 -14.47
CA ARG A 12 33.03 13.26 -13.08
C ARG A 12 32.49 12.30 -12.04
N HIS A 13 31.31 11.72 -12.26
CA HIS A 13 30.73 10.75 -11.35
C HIS A 13 31.55 9.46 -11.31
N GLU A 14 31.95 8.94 -12.47
CA GLU A 14 32.79 7.74 -12.55
C GLU A 14 34.16 7.96 -11.89
N VAL A 15 34.81 9.10 -12.16
CA VAL A 15 36.09 9.47 -11.54
C VAL A 15 35.94 9.61 -10.02
N TRP A 16 34.85 10.19 -9.54
CA TRP A 16 34.57 10.30 -8.10
C TRP A 16 34.39 8.93 -7.44
N LEU A 17 33.60 8.04 -8.06
CA LEU A 17 33.40 6.67 -7.58
C LEU A 17 34.70 5.88 -7.54
N ARG A 18 35.50 5.94 -8.62
CA ARG A 18 36.83 5.29 -8.67
C ARG A 18 37.77 5.84 -7.59
N THR A 19 37.78 7.15 -7.38
CA THR A 19 38.61 7.78 -6.34
C THR A 19 38.19 7.31 -4.95
N LYS A 20 36.88 7.29 -4.68
CA LYS A 20 36.31 6.84 -3.41
C LYS A 20 36.62 5.36 -3.15
N ALA A 21 36.46 4.51 -4.17
CA ALA A 21 36.80 3.09 -4.10
C ALA A 21 38.30 2.87 -3.84
N GLY A 22 39.18 3.66 -4.48
CA GLY A 22 40.63 3.60 -4.26
C GLY A 22 41.02 3.91 -2.81
N ILE A 23 40.43 4.95 -2.21
CA ILE A 23 40.67 5.31 -0.80
C ILE A 23 40.19 4.19 0.14
N ILE A 24 39.02 3.61 -0.12
CA ILE A 24 38.49 2.49 0.69
C ILE A 24 39.42 1.28 0.62
N ALA A 25 39.89 0.93 -0.58
CA ALA A 25 40.82 -0.18 -0.78
C ALA A 25 42.16 0.06 -0.06
N GLU A 26 42.67 1.30 -0.07
CA GLU A 26 43.89 1.65 0.66
C GLU A 26 43.73 1.48 2.18
N ILE A 27 42.62 1.97 2.73
CA ILE A 27 42.30 1.80 4.16
C ILE A 27 42.17 0.31 4.50
N GLU A 28 41.48 -0.47 3.66
CA GLU A 28 41.26 -1.91 3.90
C GLU A 28 42.57 -2.71 3.88
N VAL A 29 43.45 -2.43 2.92
CA VAL A 29 44.68 -3.20 2.73
C VAL A 29 45.75 -2.80 3.74
N TYR A 30 45.89 -1.52 4.06
CA TYR A 30 47.02 -1.02 4.85
C TYR A 30 46.68 -0.62 6.28
N TRP A 31 45.41 -0.36 6.60
CA TRP A 31 45.00 0.23 7.88
C TRP A 31 44.06 -0.65 8.70
N LEU A 32 43.58 -1.78 8.15
CA LEU A 32 42.66 -2.68 8.83
C LEU A 32 43.18 -4.12 8.89
N PHE A 33 43.00 -4.73 10.07
CA PHE A 33 43.27 -6.14 10.23
C PHE A 33 42.18 -7.01 9.58
N PRO A 34 42.50 -8.24 9.15
CA PRO A 34 41.52 -9.14 8.52
C PRO A 34 40.23 -9.33 9.32
N TRP A 35 40.29 -9.35 10.65
CA TRP A 35 39.12 -9.53 11.50
C TRP A 35 38.23 -8.27 11.62
N GLU A 36 38.78 -7.07 11.47
CA GLU A 36 38.02 -5.81 11.53
C GLU A 36 37.14 -5.63 10.29
N ARG A 37 37.52 -6.26 9.16
CA ARG A 37 36.74 -6.25 7.91
C ARG A 37 35.44 -7.03 7.99
N PHE A 38 35.31 -7.93 8.97
CA PHE A 38 34.06 -8.67 9.19
C PHE A 38 33.02 -7.88 10.00
N ASN A 39 33.33 -6.65 10.40
CA ASN A 39 32.37 -5.80 11.09
C ASN A 39 31.36 -5.19 10.09
N GLN A 40 30.16 -5.77 10.04
CA GLN A 40 29.06 -5.33 9.18
C GLN A 40 28.63 -3.88 9.41
N ASN A 41 28.93 -3.30 10.58
CA ASN A 41 28.62 -1.89 10.85
C ASN A 41 29.58 -0.93 10.14
N TRP A 42 30.77 -1.40 9.74
CA TRP A 42 31.82 -0.59 9.11
C TRP A 42 31.99 -0.91 7.63
N PHE A 43 31.77 -2.17 7.21
CA PHE A 43 31.90 -2.61 5.83
C PHE A 43 30.68 -3.41 5.37
N PRO A 44 30.28 -3.27 4.09
CA PRO A 44 29.23 -4.09 3.51
C PRO A 44 29.68 -5.55 3.36
N ASP A 45 28.72 -6.48 3.36
CA ASP A 45 28.98 -7.92 3.22
C ASP A 45 29.66 -8.32 1.90
N LEU A 46 29.52 -7.48 0.87
CA LEU A 46 30.03 -7.75 -0.47
C LEU A 46 30.65 -6.47 -1.06
N ILE A 47 31.94 -6.53 -1.40
CA ILE A 47 32.66 -5.47 -2.10
C ILE A 47 33.03 -6.01 -3.49
N PHE A 48 32.45 -5.45 -4.54
CA PHE A 48 32.84 -5.76 -5.91
C PHE A 48 33.98 -4.84 -6.35
N TYR A 49 35.21 -5.35 -6.33
CA TYR A 49 36.38 -4.59 -6.77
C TYR A 49 36.43 -4.37 -8.30
N GLU A 50 35.60 -5.08 -9.06
CA GLU A 50 35.51 -5.02 -10.51
C GLU A 50 34.03 -5.06 -10.93
N ALA A 51 33.24 -4.09 -10.48
CA ALA A 51 31.91 -3.90 -11.02
C ALA A 51 32.00 -3.00 -12.27
N SER A 52 31.63 -3.53 -13.44
CA SER A 52 31.46 -2.70 -14.63
C SER A 52 30.28 -1.77 -14.44
N ALA A 53 30.46 -0.48 -14.73
CA ALA A 53 29.43 0.55 -14.57
C ALA A 53 28.10 0.14 -15.24
N ASP A 54 28.19 -0.42 -16.45
CA ASP A 54 27.04 -0.90 -17.23
C ASP A 54 26.18 -1.94 -16.47
N LEU A 55 26.81 -2.87 -15.73
CA LEU A 55 26.09 -3.89 -14.97
C LEU A 55 25.41 -3.28 -13.74
N VAL A 56 26.04 -2.29 -13.12
CA VAL A 56 25.46 -1.57 -11.97
C VAL A 56 24.25 -0.77 -12.42
N GLU A 57 24.37 -0.04 -13.53
CA GLU A 57 23.28 0.76 -14.10
C GLU A 57 22.11 -0.13 -14.53
N GLN A 58 22.39 -1.28 -15.15
CA GLN A 58 21.35 -2.24 -15.51
C GLN A 58 20.61 -2.77 -14.26
N GLN A 59 21.33 -3.15 -13.20
CA GLN A 59 20.72 -3.61 -11.96
C GLN A 59 19.89 -2.52 -11.29
N GLU A 60 20.39 -1.28 -11.27
CA GLU A 60 19.66 -0.14 -10.72
C GLU A 60 18.34 0.09 -11.48
N ALA A 61 18.37 0.04 -12.82
CA ALA A 61 17.17 0.17 -13.64
C ALA A 61 16.16 -0.97 -13.41
N GLU A 62 16.64 -2.20 -13.20
CA GLU A 62 15.79 -3.35 -12.86
C GLU A 62 15.11 -3.16 -11.49
N LEU A 63 15.86 -2.70 -10.48
CA LEU A 63 15.33 -2.43 -9.14
C LEU A 63 14.28 -1.31 -9.15
N ILE A 64 14.54 -0.22 -9.86
CA ILE A 64 13.58 0.90 -10.01
C ILE A 64 12.28 0.39 -10.67
N LYS A 65 12.40 -0.41 -11.73
CA LYS A 65 11.25 -0.97 -12.44
C LYS A 65 10.44 -1.93 -11.57
N GLU A 66 11.10 -2.70 -10.71
CA GLU A 66 10.43 -3.58 -9.74
C GLU A 66 9.69 -2.77 -8.68
N GLU A 67 10.29 -1.69 -8.17
CA GLU A 67 9.66 -0.78 -7.21
C GLU A 67 8.40 -0.12 -7.81
N GLU A 68 8.47 0.36 -9.06
CA GLU A 68 7.30 0.92 -9.76
C GLU A 68 6.17 -0.10 -9.94
N LYS A 69 6.49 -1.35 -10.26
CA LYS A 69 5.48 -2.42 -10.36
C LYS A 69 4.80 -2.66 -9.02
N LEU A 70 5.56 -2.67 -7.94
CA LEU A 70 5.02 -2.84 -6.58
C LEU A 70 4.08 -1.70 -6.21
N LYS A 71 4.49 -0.44 -6.46
CA LYS A 71 3.64 0.75 -6.24
C LYS A 71 2.34 0.69 -7.03
N ASN A 72 2.42 0.35 -8.32
CA ASN A 72 1.23 0.22 -9.17
C ASN A 72 0.28 -0.90 -8.70
N ALA A 73 0.84 -2.02 -8.23
CA ALA A 73 0.04 -3.12 -7.68
C ALA A 73 -0.64 -2.73 -6.35
N GLU A 74 0.06 -1.98 -5.51
CA GLU A 74 -0.47 -1.43 -4.27
C GLU A 74 -1.61 -0.44 -4.55
N GLU A 75 -1.42 0.52 -5.46
CA GLU A 75 -2.46 1.48 -5.87
C GLU A 75 -3.71 0.78 -6.42
N SER A 76 -3.54 -0.27 -7.24
CA SER A 76 -4.66 -1.07 -7.76
C SER A 76 -5.44 -1.76 -6.62
N SER A 77 -4.72 -2.27 -5.63
CA SER A 77 -5.31 -2.92 -4.46
C SER A 77 -6.09 -1.92 -3.59
N VAL A 78 -5.52 -0.73 -3.37
CA VAL A 78 -6.17 0.37 -2.63
C VAL A 78 -7.45 0.81 -3.34
N GLN A 79 -7.42 1.03 -4.66
CA GLN A 79 -8.63 1.38 -5.41
C GLN A 79 -9.74 0.33 -5.26
N LYS A 80 -9.39 -0.96 -5.20
CA LYS A 80 -10.38 -2.02 -5.00
C LYS A 80 -10.99 -1.97 -3.60
N ILE A 81 -10.19 -1.69 -2.57
CA ILE A 81 -10.64 -1.49 -1.20
C ILE A 81 -11.60 -0.30 -1.11
N ASP A 82 -11.29 0.82 -1.78
CA ASP A 82 -12.15 2.00 -1.79
C ASP A 82 -13.52 1.73 -2.43
N ARG A 83 -13.55 1.00 -3.56
CA ARG A 83 -14.80 0.58 -4.19
C ARG A 83 -15.65 -0.27 -3.23
N MET A 84 -15.04 -1.29 -2.62
CA MET A 84 -15.73 -2.14 -1.65
C MET A 84 -16.22 -1.35 -0.45
N THR A 85 -15.43 -0.39 0.03
CA THR A 85 -15.81 0.47 1.15
C THR A 85 -17.06 1.29 0.81
N ASN A 86 -17.11 1.89 -0.38
CA ASN A 86 -18.27 2.63 -0.84
C ASN A 86 -19.52 1.73 -0.93
N GLU A 87 -19.39 0.55 -1.51
CA GLU A 87 -20.49 -0.44 -1.57
C GLU A 87 -20.98 -0.85 -0.17
N ILE A 88 -20.07 -1.04 0.79
CA ILE A 88 -20.45 -1.33 2.17
C ILE A 88 -21.20 -0.16 2.80
N THR A 89 -20.79 1.09 2.52
CA THR A 89 -21.47 2.27 3.07
C THR A 89 -22.88 2.46 2.53
N THR A 90 -23.12 2.15 1.24
CA THR A 90 -24.46 2.23 0.65
C THR A 90 -25.36 1.13 1.22
N LEU A 91 -24.87 -0.12 1.27
CA LEU A 91 -25.61 -1.23 1.88
C LEU A 91 -25.96 -0.98 3.35
N LYS A 92 -25.05 -0.39 4.12
CA LYS A 92 -25.30 -0.01 5.51
C LYS A 92 -26.43 1.01 5.63
N LYS A 93 -26.50 1.97 4.71
CA LYS A 93 -27.58 2.97 4.67
C LYS A 93 -28.92 2.30 4.36
N ASP A 94 -28.98 1.50 3.31
CA ASP A 94 -30.21 0.80 2.88
C ASP A 94 -30.74 -0.13 3.99
N MET A 95 -29.83 -0.82 4.70
CA MET A 95 -30.19 -1.64 5.86
C MET A 95 -30.80 -0.80 7.00
N GLY A 96 -30.27 0.39 7.25
CA GLY A 96 -30.84 1.33 8.23
C GLY A 96 -32.26 1.78 7.85
N GLU A 97 -32.50 2.06 6.58
CA GLU A 97 -33.83 2.42 6.06
C GLU A 97 -34.81 1.24 6.18
N MET A 98 -34.38 0.02 5.84
CA MET A 98 -35.22 -1.19 5.99
C MET A 98 -35.60 -1.45 7.45
N VAL A 99 -34.67 -1.29 8.39
CA VAL A 99 -34.94 -1.45 9.83
C VAL A 99 -36.00 -0.44 10.31
N ALA A 100 -35.93 0.80 9.83
CA ALA A 100 -36.93 1.82 10.16
C ALA A 100 -38.32 1.46 9.60
N LEU A 101 -38.39 0.97 8.36
CA LEU A 101 -39.63 0.50 7.74
C LEU A 101 -40.23 -0.69 8.51
N LEU A 102 -39.43 -1.69 8.88
CA LEU A 102 -39.87 -2.84 9.67
C LEU A 102 -40.45 -2.42 11.02
N LYS A 103 -39.81 -1.47 11.70
CA LYS A 103 -40.29 -0.93 12.97
C LYS A 103 -41.67 -0.27 12.82
N ASN A 104 -41.89 0.49 11.74
CA ASN A 104 -43.17 1.11 11.45
C ASN A 104 -44.27 0.08 11.15
N VAL A 105 -43.97 -0.95 10.35
CA VAL A 105 -44.95 -2.01 10.02
C VAL A 105 -45.39 -2.77 11.28
N LEU A 106 -44.44 -3.10 12.17
CA LEU A 106 -44.75 -3.76 13.44
C LEU A 106 -45.66 -2.90 14.33
N GLN A 107 -45.43 -1.59 14.38
CA GLN A 107 -46.30 -0.68 15.11
C GLN A 107 -47.72 -0.65 14.53
N GLN A 108 -47.86 -0.62 13.21
CA GLN A 108 -49.17 -0.64 12.54
C GLN A 108 -49.95 -1.94 12.82
N GLN A 109 -49.29 -3.09 12.77
CA GLN A 109 -49.92 -4.38 13.09
C GLN A 109 -50.35 -4.46 14.56
N ALA A 110 -49.55 -3.95 15.49
CA ALA A 110 -49.90 -3.91 16.90
C ALA A 110 -51.15 -3.04 17.15
N ILE A 111 -51.29 -1.91 16.44
CA ILE A 111 -52.46 -1.04 16.54
C ILE A 111 -53.72 -1.72 15.97
N SER A 112 -53.63 -2.42 14.84
CA SER A 112 -54.80 -3.10 14.23
C SER A 112 -55.31 -4.29 15.04
N VAL A 113 -54.44 -5.01 15.75
CA VAL A 113 -54.84 -6.13 16.61
C VAL A 113 -55.59 -5.61 17.85
N VAL A 114 -55.19 -4.46 18.39
CA VAL A 114 -55.87 -3.83 19.53
C VAL A 114 -57.23 -3.25 19.13
N THR A 115 -57.37 -2.67 17.94
CA THR A 115 -58.65 -2.08 17.48
C THR A 115 -59.61 -3.11 16.87
N GLY A 116 -59.11 -4.26 16.39
CA GLY A 116 -59.93 -5.36 15.87
C GLY A 116 -60.66 -6.18 16.92
N ALA A 117 -60.16 -6.23 18.16
CA ALA A 117 -60.77 -7.00 19.25
C ALA A 117 -62.09 -6.40 19.76
N ASP A 118 -62.31 -5.10 19.62
CA ASP A 118 -63.50 -4.42 20.17
C ASP A 118 -64.74 -4.48 19.24
N SER A 119 -64.61 -4.96 18.00
CA SER A 119 -65.71 -4.99 17.01
C SER A 119 -66.43 -6.34 16.87
N SER A 120 -66.03 -7.36 17.63
CA SER A 120 -66.67 -8.69 17.64
C SER A 120 -67.44 -8.95 18.94
N SER A 121 -68.33 -8.03 19.34
CA SER A 121 -69.33 -8.24 20.41
C SER A 121 -70.68 -7.65 19.98
N SER A 122 -71.19 -8.13 18.85
CA SER A 122 -72.56 -7.85 18.40
C SER A 122 -73.19 -9.14 17.89
N ILE A 123 -73.42 -10.10 18.80
CA ILE A 123 -74.33 -11.22 18.52
C ILE A 123 -75.65 -10.91 19.20
N ALA A 124 -76.66 -10.86 18.35
CA ALA A 124 -78.08 -10.65 18.57
C ALA A 124 -78.66 -11.40 19.78
N VAL A 125 -79.55 -10.71 20.50
CA VAL A 125 -80.68 -11.36 21.18
C VAL A 125 -81.93 -10.61 20.78
N GLY A 126 -82.76 -11.29 19.99
CA GLY A 126 -84.14 -10.91 19.70
C GLY A 126 -85.12 -11.63 20.61
N SER A 127 -86.36 -11.12 20.57
CA SER A 127 -87.60 -11.50 21.28
C SER A 127 -87.81 -10.83 22.63
#